data_AF-A0A954YXV6-F1
#
_entry.id   AF-A0A954YXV6-F1
#
_cell.length_a   1.000
_cell.length_b   1.000
_cell.length_c   1.000
_cell.angle_alpha   90.00
_cell.angle_beta   90.00
_cell.angle_gamma   90.00
#
_symmetry.space_group_name_H-M   'P 1'
#
loop_
_entity.id
_entity.type
_entity.pdbx_description
1 polymer ?
#
loop_
_entity_poly.entity_id
_entity_poly.type
_entity_poly.pdbx_seq_one_letter_code
_entity_poly.pdbx_strand_id
1 'polypeptide(L)'
;MRTRRAWRTPMWVLSGLMLSPMVSYAAAPIRTTWADQVKADNVLPEYPRPQMTRPAWTNLNGHWDYAITPRGTHKPTSWAGKILVPFCIESDLSGVAGRVGPENELWYRRTFSAPGGWKGRRTLLHFGAADWKAYAYVNGKRVGAHQGGYDAFSFDITDALQDGDNELVVRVWDPTDAGYQPRGKQTLNPNGIWYTAVTGIWGTVWMETVPQTFIHALRIDTDFAANTLKVDVEAAGEAAGYSLELDTMIGGLSYHAKAKVGEPLTLTPETRIPAWSPTEPTHHDFTIELKDAGGNTIDHVGSYFGFRSIEIRRDDAGVNRLFLNGESLFQYGPLDQGWWPDGLYTAPTDEALKYDLEVTKRLGFNMVRKHVKVEPARWYHWCDKLGLLVWQDMPSGDAYINSQQPDIKRTAQSGYNFERELRRMIEGLFNHPCIVMWVPYNEGWGQWETARIVEFVRGLDSTRLVDNTSGWADRNIGDVLDIHSYPAPRIDKLDDTRAVVNGEFGGLGLPMKGHLWQEKDNWGYRTYETQAALTDAYCNMLGDLHRLVGRGVAAAVYTQTTDVEGEVNGLMTYDRGVLKMDEARAAAA
;
A
#
# COMPACT_ATOMS: atom_id res chain seq x y z
N MET A 1 0.24 -45.39 77.56
CA MET A 1 -0.67 -44.25 77.76
C MET A 1 -0.48 -43.26 76.61
N ARG A 2 -1.54 -43.02 75.83
CA ARG A 2 -1.76 -41.96 74.81
C ARG A 2 -0.79 -41.86 73.61
N THR A 3 -1.27 -42.46 72.52
CA THR A 3 -0.97 -42.14 71.11
C THR A 3 -1.43 -40.72 70.74
N ARG A 4 -0.61 -39.95 70.02
CA ARG A 4 -1.05 -38.77 69.23
C ARG A 4 -0.52 -38.91 67.80
N ARG A 5 -1.46 -39.11 66.87
CA ARG A 5 -1.25 -39.07 65.41
C ARG A 5 -1.10 -37.62 64.97
N ALA A 6 -0.05 -37.33 64.21
CA ALA A 6 0.09 -36.09 63.45
C ALA A 6 -0.69 -36.26 62.12
N TRP A 7 -1.65 -35.38 61.87
CA TRP A 7 -2.34 -35.26 60.59
C TRP A 7 -1.65 -34.16 59.78
N ARG A 8 -1.21 -34.50 58.56
CA ARG A 8 -0.74 -33.54 57.54
C ARG A 8 -1.95 -33.05 56.74
N THR A 9 -2.17 -31.75 56.69
CA THR A 9 -3.16 -31.10 55.82
C THR A 9 -2.55 -30.85 54.43
N PRO A 10 -3.24 -31.12 53.31
CA PRO A 10 -2.71 -30.86 51.98
C PRO A 10 -2.88 -29.37 51.61
N MET A 11 -1.83 -28.80 51.02
CA MET A 11 -1.80 -27.43 50.49
C MET A 11 -2.43 -27.44 49.10
N TRP A 12 -3.58 -26.80 48.95
CA TRP A 12 -4.21 -26.58 47.66
C TRP A 12 -3.52 -25.41 46.96
N VAL A 13 -2.87 -25.67 45.83
CA VAL A 13 -2.35 -24.63 44.94
C VAL A 13 -3.54 -24.15 44.08
N LEU A 14 -4.10 -22.99 44.42
CA LEU A 14 -4.96 -22.26 43.48
C LEU A 14 -4.06 -21.65 42.39
N SER A 15 -4.10 -22.23 41.20
CA SER A 15 -3.62 -21.58 39.98
C SER A 15 -4.61 -20.47 39.58
N GLY A 16 -4.38 -19.25 40.04
CA GLY A 16 -5.08 -18.08 39.53
C GLY A 16 -4.57 -17.73 38.13
N LEU A 17 -5.42 -17.85 37.11
CA LEU A 17 -5.20 -17.15 35.84
C LEU A 17 -5.29 -15.65 36.15
N MET A 18 -4.16 -14.96 36.16
CA MET A 18 -4.16 -13.51 36.02
C MET A 18 -4.46 -13.20 34.56
N LEU A 19 -5.71 -12.86 34.26
CA LEU A 19 -6.07 -12.11 33.06
C LEU A 19 -5.41 -10.73 33.20
N SER A 20 -4.34 -10.49 32.45
CA SER A 20 -3.84 -9.12 32.26
C SER A 20 -4.99 -8.28 31.69
N PRO A 21 -5.27 -7.09 32.26
CA PRO A 21 -6.31 -6.23 31.72
C PRO A 21 -5.90 -5.83 30.29
N MET A 22 -6.74 -6.16 29.31
CA MET A 22 -6.61 -5.64 27.94
C MET A 22 -6.70 -4.12 28.02
N VAL A 23 -5.64 -3.43 27.60
CA VAL A 23 -5.69 -1.99 27.37
C VAL A 23 -6.39 -1.79 26.02
N SER A 24 -7.66 -1.40 26.08
CA SER A 24 -8.46 -1.01 24.90
C SER A 24 -8.02 0.37 24.43
N TYR A 25 -7.91 0.59 23.12
CA TYR A 25 -8.17 1.91 22.56
C TYR A 25 -9.66 2.26 22.78
N ALA A 26 -9.96 3.55 22.85
CA ALA A 26 -11.34 3.99 22.78
C ALA A 26 -11.84 3.81 21.34
N ALA A 27 -13.17 3.70 21.16
CA ALA A 27 -13.78 3.83 19.84
C ALA A 27 -13.28 5.12 19.16
N ALA A 28 -13.21 5.11 17.83
CA ALA A 28 -12.75 6.26 17.06
C ALA A 28 -13.58 7.51 17.43
N PRO A 29 -12.96 8.65 17.81
CA PRO A 29 -13.67 9.87 18.16
C PRO A 29 -14.56 10.41 17.04
N ILE A 30 -14.20 10.13 15.78
CA ILE A 30 -14.91 10.50 14.57
C ILE A 30 -14.87 9.31 13.59
N ARG A 31 -15.86 9.23 12.69
CA ARG A 31 -15.95 8.18 11.66
C ARG A 31 -16.30 8.81 10.32
N THR A 32 -15.83 8.19 9.24
CA THR A 32 -16.29 8.50 7.89
C THR A 32 -17.73 8.04 7.67
N THR A 33 -18.39 8.59 6.64
CA THR A 33 -19.75 8.20 6.26
C THR A 33 -19.84 6.78 5.68
N TRP A 34 -18.71 6.18 5.28
CA TRP A 34 -18.65 4.80 4.78
C TRP A 34 -18.53 3.76 5.89
N ALA A 35 -18.10 4.14 7.10
CA ALA A 35 -17.98 3.23 8.22
C ALA A 35 -19.29 2.49 8.52
N ASP A 36 -20.43 3.19 8.45
CA ASP A 36 -21.76 2.63 8.68
C ASP A 36 -22.25 1.70 7.55
N GLN A 37 -21.56 1.71 6.40
CA GLN A 37 -21.87 0.85 5.25
C GLN A 37 -21.14 -0.51 5.34
N VAL A 38 -20.14 -0.61 6.21
CA VAL A 38 -19.36 -1.84 6.42
C VAL A 38 -20.23 -2.91 7.06
N LYS A 39 -20.45 -4.01 6.35
CA LYS A 39 -21.21 -5.16 6.85
C LYS A 39 -20.37 -6.42 6.79
N ALA A 40 -20.37 -7.20 7.87
CA ALA A 40 -19.47 -8.34 8.04
C ALA A 40 -19.60 -9.44 6.97
N ASP A 41 -20.74 -9.54 6.30
CA ASP A 41 -21.01 -10.48 5.21
C ASP A 41 -20.62 -9.93 3.82
N ASN A 42 -20.25 -8.66 3.72
CA ASN A 42 -19.93 -7.97 2.46
C ASN A 42 -18.83 -6.91 2.63
N VAL A 43 -17.81 -7.16 3.46
CA VAL A 43 -16.69 -6.23 3.66
C VAL A 43 -15.70 -6.35 2.49
N LEU A 44 -15.47 -5.23 1.79
CA LEU A 44 -14.55 -5.14 0.65
C LEU A 44 -14.75 -6.31 -0.33
N PRO A 45 -15.92 -6.40 -0.99
CA PRO A 45 -16.30 -7.53 -1.83
C PRO A 45 -15.59 -7.53 -3.20
N GLU A 46 -14.85 -6.48 -3.54
CA GLU A 46 -14.13 -6.35 -4.80
C GLU A 46 -12.98 -7.37 -4.88
N TYR A 47 -12.73 -7.89 -6.08
CA TYR A 47 -11.61 -8.79 -6.29
C TYR A 47 -10.27 -8.05 -6.07
N PRO A 48 -9.37 -8.54 -5.19
CA PRO A 48 -8.22 -7.73 -4.73
C PRO A 48 -7.10 -7.50 -5.75
N ARG A 49 -7.05 -8.23 -6.87
CA ARG A 49 -5.94 -8.18 -7.84
C ARG A 49 -6.39 -7.68 -9.24
N PRO A 50 -6.61 -6.37 -9.41
CA PRO A 50 -7.09 -5.82 -10.69
C PRO A 50 -6.13 -6.05 -11.88
N GLN A 51 -4.84 -6.27 -11.63
CA GLN A 51 -3.81 -6.55 -12.64
C GLN A 51 -3.71 -8.04 -13.05
N MET A 52 -4.44 -8.94 -12.38
CA MET A 52 -4.52 -10.37 -12.73
C MET A 52 -5.84 -10.97 -12.24
N THR A 53 -6.90 -10.68 -12.98
CA THR A 53 -8.28 -11.01 -12.65
C THR A 53 -8.62 -12.46 -12.94
N ARG A 54 -9.36 -13.07 -12.01
CA ARG A 54 -9.93 -14.40 -12.13
C ARG A 54 -11.41 -14.33 -11.73
N PRO A 55 -12.31 -14.97 -12.49
CA PRO A 55 -13.73 -14.92 -12.18
C PRO A 55 -14.09 -15.76 -10.94
N ALA A 56 -13.38 -16.88 -10.72
CA ALA A 56 -13.66 -17.82 -9.65
C ALA A 56 -12.72 -17.59 -8.45
N TRP A 57 -13.27 -17.03 -7.37
CA TRP A 57 -12.57 -16.80 -6.11
C TRP A 57 -13.56 -16.80 -4.94
N THR A 58 -13.04 -16.83 -3.72
CA THR A 58 -13.87 -16.76 -2.51
C THR A 58 -13.29 -15.74 -1.54
N ASN A 59 -14.10 -14.73 -1.19
CA ASN A 59 -13.73 -13.74 -0.19
C ASN A 59 -13.78 -14.37 1.22
N LEU A 60 -12.72 -14.18 2.01
CA LEU A 60 -12.60 -14.63 3.40
C LEU A 60 -12.58 -13.46 4.40
N ASN A 61 -12.99 -12.27 4.00
CA ASN A 61 -13.29 -11.16 4.91
C ASN A 61 -14.54 -11.43 5.75
N GLY A 62 -14.72 -10.62 6.79
CA GLY A 62 -15.83 -10.71 7.75
C GLY A 62 -15.35 -11.11 9.14
N HIS A 63 -16.26 -11.62 9.98
CA HIS A 63 -15.89 -11.96 11.36
C HIS A 63 -15.02 -13.21 11.44
N TRP A 64 -13.95 -13.10 12.24
CA TRP A 64 -13.07 -14.18 12.68
C TRP A 64 -13.06 -14.19 14.22
N ASP A 65 -12.86 -15.36 14.82
CA ASP A 65 -12.49 -15.44 16.24
C ASP A 65 -11.10 -14.83 16.42
N TYR A 66 -10.85 -14.13 17.53
CA TYR A 66 -9.50 -13.64 17.85
C TYR A 66 -9.09 -13.90 19.30
N ALA A 67 -7.78 -13.90 19.55
CA ALA A 67 -7.18 -13.92 20.89
C ALA A 67 -5.81 -13.26 20.88
N ILE A 68 -5.46 -12.58 21.97
CA ILE A 68 -4.12 -12.02 22.19
C ILE A 68 -3.43 -12.90 23.24
N THR A 69 -2.23 -13.39 22.95
CA THR A 69 -1.45 -14.20 23.89
C THR A 69 -0.02 -13.69 24.00
N PRO A 70 0.69 -13.95 25.12
CA PRO A 70 2.11 -13.65 25.19
C PRO A 70 2.87 -14.34 24.06
N ARG A 71 3.82 -13.63 23.47
CA ARG A 71 4.57 -14.11 22.32
C ARG A 71 5.28 -15.43 22.62
N GLY A 72 5.23 -16.36 21.66
CA GLY A 72 5.90 -17.66 21.78
C GLY A 72 5.12 -18.70 22.60
N THR A 73 3.88 -18.39 22.98
CA THR A 73 2.96 -19.36 23.57
C THR A 73 2.30 -20.24 22.51
N HIS A 74 1.69 -21.34 22.94
CA HIS A 74 0.95 -22.25 22.06
C HIS A 74 -0.35 -21.62 21.55
N LYS A 75 -0.92 -22.21 20.49
CA LYS A 75 -2.25 -21.84 19.97
C LYS A 75 -3.26 -21.76 21.13
N PRO A 76 -4.05 -20.67 21.22
CA PRO A 76 -5.04 -20.51 22.28
C PRO A 76 -6.13 -21.58 22.20
N THR A 77 -6.62 -22.02 23.35
CA THR A 77 -7.77 -22.94 23.46
C THR A 77 -9.11 -22.21 23.66
N SER A 78 -9.05 -20.90 23.94
CA SER A 78 -10.20 -20.02 24.11
C SER A 78 -10.00 -18.74 23.30
N TRP A 79 -11.09 -18.22 22.72
CA TRP A 79 -11.09 -17.02 21.90
C TRP A 79 -11.75 -15.86 22.66
N ALA A 80 -11.16 -14.68 22.58
CA ALA A 80 -11.59 -13.49 23.31
C ALA A 80 -12.89 -12.89 22.73
N GLY A 81 -13.12 -13.02 21.43
CA GLY A 81 -14.31 -12.50 20.77
C GLY A 81 -14.21 -12.60 19.26
N LYS A 82 -14.97 -11.74 18.56
CA LYS A 82 -14.91 -11.59 17.11
C LYS A 82 -14.15 -10.32 16.73
N ILE A 83 -13.39 -10.42 15.64
CA ILE A 83 -12.73 -9.30 14.96
C ILE A 83 -13.17 -9.28 13.50
N LEU A 84 -13.38 -8.08 12.96
CA LEU A 84 -13.75 -7.90 11.57
C LEU A 84 -12.50 -7.80 10.68
N VAL A 85 -12.22 -8.86 9.91
CA VAL A 85 -11.14 -8.87 8.92
C VAL A 85 -11.64 -8.21 7.63
N PRO A 86 -10.86 -7.30 7.02
CA PRO A 86 -9.43 -7.12 7.20
C PRO A 86 -9.08 -5.80 7.92
N PHE A 87 -9.77 -5.44 8.99
CA PHE A 87 -9.40 -4.27 9.77
C PHE A 87 -8.41 -4.67 10.88
N CYS A 88 -7.33 -3.92 11.03
CA CYS A 88 -6.37 -4.09 12.12
C CYS A 88 -7.05 -3.96 13.49
N ILE A 89 -6.56 -4.68 14.49
CA ILE A 89 -7.24 -4.79 15.80
C ILE A 89 -7.37 -3.46 16.54
N GLU A 90 -6.46 -2.52 16.30
CA GLU A 90 -6.49 -1.17 16.88
C GLU A 90 -7.62 -0.31 16.31
N SER A 91 -8.08 -0.60 15.10
CA SER A 91 -9.10 0.20 14.44
C SER A 91 -10.48 -0.04 15.04
N ASP A 92 -11.34 0.96 14.92
CA ASP A 92 -12.73 0.91 15.38
C ASP A 92 -13.58 -0.05 14.53
N LEU A 93 -13.36 -0.09 13.21
CA LEU A 93 -14.04 -1.00 12.28
C LEU A 93 -13.72 -2.48 12.53
N SER A 94 -12.62 -2.80 13.21
CA SER A 94 -12.35 -4.17 13.65
C SER A 94 -13.39 -4.70 14.64
N GLY A 95 -14.14 -3.80 15.29
CA GLY A 95 -15.06 -4.11 16.38
C GLY A 95 -14.38 -4.43 17.71
N VAL A 96 -13.04 -4.33 17.77
CA VAL A 96 -12.24 -4.62 18.96
C VAL A 96 -11.63 -3.36 19.57
N ALA A 97 -11.01 -2.50 18.75
CA ALA A 97 -10.23 -1.34 19.21
C ALA A 97 -9.22 -1.72 20.32
N GLY A 98 -8.47 -2.81 20.11
CA GLY A 98 -7.55 -3.38 21.11
C GLY A 98 -6.10 -2.98 20.90
N ARG A 99 -5.22 -3.21 21.90
CA ARG A 99 -3.76 -3.11 21.78
C ARG A 99 -3.09 -4.47 21.88
N VAL A 100 -2.14 -4.76 20.98
CA VAL A 100 -1.33 -5.99 21.03
C VAL A 100 0.02 -5.74 21.71
N GLY A 101 0.83 -4.84 21.15
CA GLY A 101 2.18 -4.54 21.62
C GLY A 101 3.22 -5.63 21.33
N PRO A 102 4.52 -5.32 21.48
CA PRO A 102 5.62 -6.17 20.99
C PRO A 102 5.76 -7.52 21.74
N GLU A 103 5.22 -7.61 22.95
CA GLU A 103 5.31 -8.80 23.82
C GLU A 103 4.20 -9.83 23.56
N ASN A 104 3.25 -9.54 22.68
CA ASN A 104 2.09 -10.40 22.41
C ASN A 104 1.97 -10.77 20.93
N GLU A 105 1.25 -11.87 20.67
CA GLU A 105 0.85 -12.32 19.33
C GLU A 105 -0.68 -12.27 19.22
N LEU A 106 -1.16 -11.82 18.05
CA LEU A 106 -2.57 -11.84 17.70
C LEU A 106 -2.90 -13.10 16.92
N TRP A 107 -3.83 -13.89 17.44
CA TRP A 107 -4.35 -15.09 16.81
C TRP A 107 -5.73 -14.84 16.23
N TYR A 108 -5.97 -15.38 15.05
CA TYR A 108 -7.24 -15.37 14.35
C TYR A 108 -7.68 -16.82 14.08
N ARG A 109 -8.99 -17.07 14.08
CA ARG A 109 -9.57 -18.32 13.62
C ARG A 109 -10.85 -18.09 12.83
N ARG A 110 -11.00 -18.79 11.72
CA ARG A 110 -12.22 -18.85 10.91
C ARG A 110 -12.45 -20.25 10.39
N THR A 111 -13.71 -20.62 10.20
CA THR A 111 -14.10 -21.81 9.44
C THR A 111 -14.51 -21.43 8.03
N PHE A 112 -14.25 -22.30 7.06
CA PHE A 112 -14.68 -22.14 5.68
C PHE A 112 -14.96 -23.50 5.06
N SER A 113 -15.83 -23.58 4.05
CA SER A 113 -16.05 -24.82 3.31
C SER A 113 -15.04 -24.93 2.17
N ALA A 114 -14.58 -26.14 1.87
CA ALA A 114 -13.68 -26.36 0.73
C ALA A 114 -14.35 -25.88 -0.58
N PRO A 115 -13.64 -25.16 -1.47
CA PRO A 115 -14.22 -24.65 -2.70
C PRO A 115 -14.80 -25.75 -3.59
N GLY A 116 -15.92 -25.50 -4.27
CA GLY A 116 -16.49 -26.47 -5.21
C GLY A 116 -15.48 -26.90 -6.28
N GLY A 117 -15.31 -28.21 -6.48
CA GLY A 117 -14.41 -28.74 -7.52
C GLY A 117 -12.91 -28.61 -7.21
N TRP A 118 -12.51 -28.38 -5.95
CA TRP A 118 -11.10 -28.27 -5.56
C TRP A 118 -10.26 -29.55 -5.76
N LYS A 119 -10.89 -30.74 -5.77
CA LYS A 119 -10.18 -32.02 -5.95
C LYS A 119 -9.56 -32.09 -7.35
N GLY A 120 -8.26 -32.42 -7.40
CA GLY A 120 -7.49 -32.42 -8.65
C GLY A 120 -7.03 -31.03 -9.11
N ARG A 121 -7.32 -29.98 -8.33
CA ARG A 121 -6.91 -28.59 -8.55
C ARG A 121 -6.01 -28.12 -7.40
N ARG A 122 -5.46 -26.91 -7.50
CA ARG A 122 -4.75 -26.24 -6.40
C ARG A 122 -5.66 -25.19 -5.78
N THR A 123 -5.64 -25.09 -4.45
CA THR A 123 -6.32 -24.01 -3.72
C THR A 123 -5.28 -23.13 -3.07
N LEU A 124 -5.23 -21.87 -3.50
CA LEU A 124 -4.32 -20.85 -3.01
C LEU A 124 -5.07 -19.98 -2.00
N LEU A 125 -4.52 -19.83 -0.80
CA LEU A 125 -4.96 -18.88 0.21
C LEU A 125 -4.11 -17.62 0.10
N HIS A 126 -4.74 -16.47 -0.12
CA HIS A 126 -4.10 -15.19 -0.31
C HIS A 126 -4.39 -14.23 0.84
N PHE A 127 -3.41 -13.38 1.14
CA PHE A 127 -3.51 -12.26 2.06
C PHE A 127 -3.04 -11.00 1.33
N GLY A 128 -3.85 -9.95 1.40
CA GLY A 128 -3.49 -8.65 0.81
C GLY A 128 -2.37 -7.98 1.59
N ALA A 129 -2.41 -8.06 2.91
CA ALA A 129 -1.34 -7.64 3.81
C ALA A 129 -1.62 -8.12 5.26
N ALA A 130 -0.56 -8.34 6.03
CA ALA A 130 -0.64 -8.56 7.47
C ALA A 130 0.63 -8.05 8.15
N ASP A 131 0.51 -7.21 9.16
CA ASP A 131 1.66 -6.58 9.80
C ASP A 131 2.04 -7.31 11.10
N TRP A 132 3.24 -7.88 11.28
CA TRP A 132 4.36 -7.96 10.32
C TRP A 132 4.81 -9.41 10.00
N LYS A 133 4.73 -10.32 10.97
CA LYS A 133 5.06 -11.74 10.80
C LYS A 133 3.80 -12.58 10.92
N ALA A 134 3.41 -13.24 9.84
CA ALA A 134 2.23 -14.10 9.82
C ALA A 134 2.59 -15.59 9.71
N TYR A 135 1.83 -16.44 10.39
CA TYR A 135 1.87 -17.90 10.23
C TYR A 135 0.45 -18.40 10.01
N ALA A 136 0.24 -19.21 8.97
CA ALA A 136 -1.07 -19.78 8.66
C ALA A 136 -1.09 -21.30 8.88
N TYR A 137 -2.21 -21.77 9.40
CA TYR A 137 -2.48 -23.19 9.65
C TYR A 137 -3.87 -23.53 9.14
N VAL A 138 -3.97 -24.63 8.39
CA VAL A 138 -5.25 -25.19 7.94
C VAL A 138 -5.41 -26.57 8.55
N ASN A 139 -6.52 -26.81 9.25
CA ASN A 139 -6.81 -28.05 9.97
C ASN A 139 -5.65 -28.51 10.87
N GLY A 140 -5.01 -27.55 11.55
CA GLY A 140 -3.86 -27.79 12.44
C GLY A 140 -2.50 -27.98 11.74
N LYS A 141 -2.46 -28.14 10.41
CA LYS A 141 -1.22 -28.22 9.63
C LYS A 141 -0.74 -26.82 9.25
N ARG A 142 0.52 -26.48 9.55
CA ARG A 142 1.13 -25.22 9.11
C ARG A 142 1.29 -25.23 7.60
N VAL A 143 0.68 -24.26 6.92
CA VAL A 143 0.73 -24.13 5.45
C VAL A 143 1.77 -23.09 4.98
N GLY A 144 2.15 -22.15 5.85
CA GLY A 144 3.20 -21.20 5.51
C GLY A 144 3.51 -20.17 6.59
N ALA A 145 4.48 -19.31 6.28
CA ALA A 145 4.87 -18.16 7.08
C ALA A 145 5.25 -16.99 6.15
N HIS A 146 4.93 -15.77 6.58
CA HIS A 146 5.25 -14.54 5.90
C HIS A 146 5.95 -13.56 6.84
N GLN A 147 6.80 -12.71 6.28
CA GLN A 147 7.40 -11.57 6.96
C GLN A 147 7.46 -10.42 5.96
N GLY A 148 6.80 -9.32 6.31
CA GLY A 148 6.57 -8.16 5.46
C GLY A 148 5.20 -7.55 5.79
N GLY A 149 5.14 -6.23 5.97
CA GLY A 149 3.96 -5.58 6.56
C GLY A 149 2.92 -5.15 5.53
N TYR A 150 3.35 -5.04 4.27
CA TYR A 150 2.64 -4.30 3.22
C TYR A 150 2.45 -5.07 1.92
N ASP A 151 3.23 -6.12 1.73
CA ASP A 151 3.22 -6.94 0.54
C ASP A 151 2.20 -8.08 0.64
N ALA A 152 1.53 -8.35 -0.47
CA ALA A 152 0.63 -9.50 -0.59
C ALA A 152 1.42 -10.81 -0.63
N PHE A 153 0.82 -11.87 -0.11
CA PHE A 153 1.41 -13.22 -0.10
C PHE A 153 0.35 -14.31 -0.21
N SER A 154 0.77 -15.51 -0.60
CA SER A 154 -0.13 -16.66 -0.68
C SER A 154 0.51 -17.97 -0.25
N PHE A 155 -0.34 -18.92 0.12
CA PHE A 155 0.05 -20.28 0.46
C PHE A 155 -0.82 -21.27 -0.31
N ASP A 156 -0.20 -22.34 -0.80
CA ASP A 156 -0.97 -23.48 -1.29
C ASP A 156 -1.48 -24.30 -0.11
N ILE A 157 -2.81 -24.40 0.02
CA ILE A 157 -3.46 -25.10 1.13
C ILE A 157 -4.05 -26.45 0.71
N THR A 158 -3.86 -26.86 -0.55
CA THR A 158 -4.52 -28.03 -1.15
C THR A 158 -4.35 -29.29 -0.30
N ASP A 159 -3.13 -29.59 0.13
CA ASP A 159 -2.79 -30.80 0.91
C ASP A 159 -3.18 -30.71 2.39
N ALA A 160 -3.78 -29.60 2.82
CA ALA A 160 -4.30 -29.42 4.17
C ALA A 160 -5.84 -29.42 4.20
N LEU A 161 -6.49 -29.35 3.02
CA LEU A 161 -7.94 -29.33 2.92
C LEU A 161 -8.56 -30.70 3.19
N GLN A 162 -9.77 -30.66 3.73
CA GLN A 162 -10.68 -31.80 3.86
C GLN A 162 -12.04 -31.46 3.23
N ASP A 163 -12.84 -32.49 2.96
CA ASP A 163 -14.22 -32.29 2.49
C ASP A 163 -15.06 -31.55 3.54
N GLY A 164 -15.97 -30.69 3.09
CA GLY A 164 -16.83 -29.90 3.97
C GLY A 164 -16.07 -28.78 4.67
N ASP A 165 -16.25 -28.67 5.98
CA ASP A 165 -15.72 -27.56 6.79
C ASP A 165 -14.24 -27.73 7.12
N ASN A 166 -13.51 -26.64 7.00
CA ASN A 166 -12.09 -26.51 7.26
C ASN A 166 -11.86 -25.38 8.29
N GLU A 167 -10.83 -25.53 9.13
CA GLU A 167 -10.40 -24.49 10.06
C GLU A 167 -9.15 -23.78 9.54
N LEU A 168 -9.21 -22.47 9.43
CA LEU A 168 -8.06 -21.58 9.22
C LEU A 168 -7.70 -20.89 10.54
N VAL A 169 -6.43 -21.00 10.93
CA VAL A 169 -5.85 -20.25 12.05
C VAL A 169 -4.67 -19.44 11.53
N VAL A 170 -4.63 -18.16 11.89
CA VAL A 170 -3.54 -17.24 11.55
C VAL A 170 -2.97 -16.64 12.81
N ARG A 171 -1.65 -16.59 12.92
CA ARG A 171 -0.94 -15.92 14.01
C ARG A 171 -0.11 -14.79 13.46
N VAL A 172 -0.27 -13.59 14.00
CA VAL A 172 0.44 -12.38 13.58
C VAL A 172 1.21 -11.76 14.75
N TRP A 173 2.42 -11.30 14.47
CA TRP A 173 3.27 -10.54 15.40
C TRP A 173 3.84 -9.30 14.72
N ASP A 174 3.73 -8.17 15.39
CA ASP A 174 4.36 -6.90 15.02
C ASP A 174 4.99 -6.26 16.26
N PRO A 175 6.29 -5.88 16.24
CA PRO A 175 6.87 -5.07 17.30
C PRO A 175 6.56 -3.57 17.17
N THR A 176 5.81 -3.15 16.14
CA THR A 176 5.44 -1.75 15.86
C THR A 176 6.70 -0.89 15.74
N ASP A 177 6.97 0.02 16.68
CA ASP A 177 8.14 0.88 16.66
C ASP A 177 9.27 0.42 17.61
N ALA A 178 9.10 -0.73 18.27
CA ALA A 178 10.13 -1.35 19.10
C ALA A 178 11.10 -2.25 18.30
N GLY A 179 10.89 -2.39 16.99
CA GLY A 179 11.72 -3.18 16.08
C GLY A 179 12.40 -2.36 14.99
N TYR A 180 13.09 -3.05 14.08
CA TYR A 180 13.82 -2.46 12.95
C TYR A 180 13.13 -2.70 11.60
N GLN A 181 11.96 -3.35 11.61
CA GLN A 181 11.22 -3.66 10.40
C GLN A 181 10.77 -2.37 9.69
N PRO A 182 10.63 -2.42 8.36
CA PRO A 182 9.89 -1.39 7.65
C PRO A 182 8.49 -1.18 8.26
N ARG A 183 8.18 0.06 8.60
CA ARG A 183 6.91 0.58 9.09
C ARG A 183 6.68 1.96 8.46
N GLY A 184 5.43 2.34 8.32
CA GLY A 184 5.05 3.70 8.04
C GLY A 184 5.14 4.51 9.33
N LYS A 185 4.03 5.14 9.70
CA LYS A 185 3.94 6.03 10.86
C LYS A 185 3.31 5.38 12.10
N GLN A 186 3.14 4.06 12.14
CA GLN A 186 2.60 3.35 13.31
C GLN A 186 3.53 3.49 14.53
N THR A 187 3.03 3.93 15.68
CA THR A 187 3.78 3.95 16.96
C THR A 187 2.93 3.45 18.13
N LEU A 188 3.59 2.91 19.16
CA LEU A 188 2.93 2.56 20.42
C LEU A 188 2.42 3.79 21.20
N ASN A 189 3.00 4.97 20.94
CA ASN A 189 2.66 6.23 21.60
C ASN A 189 2.41 7.34 20.56
N PRO A 190 1.21 7.39 19.95
CA PRO A 190 0.87 8.36 18.91
C PRO A 190 1.04 9.81 19.37
N ASN A 191 1.76 10.60 18.58
CA ASN A 191 2.01 12.01 18.82
C ASN A 191 2.65 12.68 17.60
N GLY A 192 2.25 13.93 17.31
CA GLY A 192 2.80 14.70 16.20
C GLY A 192 2.49 14.04 14.86
N ILE A 193 3.53 13.64 14.13
CA ILE A 193 3.45 12.97 12.82
C ILE A 193 3.43 11.44 12.90
N TRP A 194 3.37 10.85 14.10
CA TRP A 194 3.34 9.41 14.32
C TRP A 194 1.98 9.01 14.89
N TYR A 195 1.35 8.02 14.27
CA TYR A 195 -0.07 7.71 14.44
C TYR A 195 -0.30 6.37 15.15
N THR A 196 -1.58 6.08 15.40
CA THR A 196 -2.05 4.83 16.01
C THR A 196 -1.39 3.59 15.39
N ALA A 197 -0.98 2.66 16.26
CA ALA A 197 -0.42 1.37 15.87
C ALA A 197 -1.38 0.57 14.97
N VAL A 198 -0.83 -0.30 14.13
CA VAL A 198 -1.59 -1.22 13.27
C VAL A 198 -0.97 -2.59 13.43
N THR A 199 -1.75 -3.57 13.89
CA THR A 199 -1.28 -4.95 14.03
C THR A 199 -2.33 -5.92 13.48
N GLY A 200 -1.84 -6.97 12.84
CA GLY A 200 -2.68 -8.05 12.35
C GLY A 200 -2.99 -7.97 10.86
N ILE A 201 -4.05 -8.65 10.43
CA ILE A 201 -4.49 -8.69 9.04
C ILE A 201 -5.19 -7.37 8.72
N TRP A 202 -4.59 -6.56 7.84
CA TRP A 202 -5.16 -5.28 7.41
C TRP A 202 -5.52 -5.23 5.91
N GLY A 203 -5.19 -6.27 5.15
CA GLY A 203 -5.61 -6.45 3.75
C GLY A 203 -6.54 -7.65 3.54
N THR A 204 -7.37 -7.62 2.48
CA THR A 204 -8.35 -8.68 2.17
C THR A 204 -7.72 -10.07 2.19
N VAL A 205 -8.46 -11.06 2.73
CA VAL A 205 -8.09 -12.48 2.67
C VAL A 205 -9.01 -13.18 1.69
N TRP A 206 -8.48 -14.00 0.79
CA TRP A 206 -9.30 -14.70 -0.20
C TRP A 206 -8.69 -16.04 -0.63
N MET A 207 -9.48 -16.85 -1.33
CA MET A 207 -9.02 -18.09 -1.95
C MET A 207 -9.26 -18.11 -3.45
N GLU A 208 -8.38 -18.79 -4.16
CA GLU A 208 -8.51 -19.10 -5.57
C GLU A 208 -8.29 -20.59 -5.81
N THR A 209 -9.15 -21.20 -6.64
CA THR A 209 -9.00 -22.61 -7.04
C THR A 209 -8.56 -22.70 -8.50
N VAL A 210 -7.27 -22.94 -8.68
CA VAL A 210 -6.59 -22.94 -9.99
C VAL A 210 -6.27 -24.37 -10.44
N PRO A 211 -6.02 -24.62 -11.74
CA PRO A 211 -5.58 -25.93 -12.20
C PRO A 211 -4.22 -26.34 -11.61
N GLN A 212 -3.76 -27.57 -11.88
CA GLN A 212 -2.43 -28.03 -11.44
C GLN A 212 -1.29 -27.19 -12.01
N THR A 213 -1.43 -26.77 -13.26
CA THR A 213 -0.54 -25.82 -13.92
C THR A 213 -1.33 -24.54 -14.20
N PHE A 214 -0.84 -23.39 -13.75
CA PHE A 214 -1.61 -22.14 -13.75
C PHE A 214 -0.71 -20.92 -13.93
N ILE A 215 -1.31 -19.81 -14.36
CA ILE A 215 -0.65 -18.50 -14.47
C ILE A 215 -0.46 -17.93 -13.07
N HIS A 216 0.80 -17.82 -12.64
CA HIS A 216 1.19 -17.37 -11.30
C HIS A 216 1.35 -15.85 -11.22
N ALA A 217 2.06 -15.27 -12.18
CA ALA A 217 2.38 -13.84 -12.21
C ALA A 217 2.52 -13.32 -13.65
N LEU A 218 2.35 -12.01 -13.81
CA LEU A 218 2.52 -11.27 -15.05
C LEU A 218 3.51 -10.13 -14.82
N ARG A 219 4.44 -9.92 -15.74
CA ARG A 219 5.23 -8.68 -15.86
C ARG A 219 4.91 -8.04 -17.19
N ILE A 220 4.37 -6.82 -17.13
CA ILE A 220 3.86 -6.08 -18.28
C ILE A 220 4.81 -4.93 -18.56
N ASP A 221 5.50 -4.99 -19.69
CA ASP A 221 6.46 -3.99 -20.14
C ASP A 221 5.97 -3.33 -21.43
N THR A 222 6.04 -2.00 -21.47
CA THR A 222 5.66 -1.21 -22.63
C THR A 222 6.85 -0.39 -23.12
N ASP A 223 7.29 -0.64 -24.35
CA ASP A 223 8.28 0.21 -25.01
C ASP A 223 7.56 1.31 -25.78
N PHE A 224 7.55 2.51 -25.20
CA PHE A 224 6.88 3.68 -25.76
C PHE A 224 7.44 4.12 -27.11
N ALA A 225 8.75 3.95 -27.32
CA ALA A 225 9.43 4.36 -28.55
C ALA A 225 9.27 3.32 -29.65
N ALA A 226 9.39 2.03 -29.31
CA ALA A 226 9.24 0.91 -30.24
C ALA A 226 7.77 0.52 -30.50
N ASN A 227 6.80 1.19 -29.87
CA ASN A 227 5.37 0.89 -30.00
C ASN A 227 5.04 -0.59 -29.71
N THR A 228 5.63 -1.15 -28.65
CA THR A 228 5.57 -2.59 -28.37
C THR A 228 5.08 -2.85 -26.95
N LEU A 229 4.22 -3.86 -26.81
CA LEU A 229 3.83 -4.47 -25.54
C LEU A 229 4.55 -5.82 -25.43
N LYS A 230 5.20 -6.06 -24.29
CA LYS A 230 5.79 -7.34 -23.92
C LYS A 230 5.18 -7.80 -22.60
N VAL A 231 4.71 -9.04 -22.54
CA VAL A 231 4.20 -9.66 -21.31
C VAL A 231 4.99 -10.93 -21.03
N ASP A 232 5.78 -10.91 -19.95
CA ASP A 232 6.39 -12.11 -19.41
C ASP A 232 5.37 -12.79 -18.46
N VAL A 233 5.13 -14.08 -18.67
CA VAL A 233 4.17 -14.87 -17.90
C VAL A 233 4.90 -15.95 -17.12
N GLU A 234 4.78 -15.92 -15.80
CA GLU A 234 5.26 -17.01 -14.94
C GLU A 234 4.13 -18.02 -14.74
N ALA A 235 4.37 -19.26 -15.16
CA ALA A 235 3.48 -20.38 -14.90
C ALA A 235 4.03 -21.24 -13.75
N ALA A 236 3.16 -21.61 -12.81
CA ALA A 236 3.47 -22.59 -11.78
C ALA A 236 2.94 -23.97 -12.18
N GLY A 237 3.67 -25.04 -11.84
CA GLY A 237 3.35 -26.43 -12.21
C GLY A 237 4.18 -26.94 -13.40
N GLU A 238 3.88 -28.16 -13.85
CA GLU A 238 4.53 -28.75 -15.02
C GLU A 238 3.94 -28.15 -16.30
N ALA A 239 4.75 -27.41 -17.06
CA ALA A 239 4.31 -26.66 -18.24
C ALA A 239 5.09 -27.04 -19.52
N ALA A 240 5.79 -28.18 -19.52
CA ALA A 240 6.53 -28.64 -20.69
C ALA A 240 5.59 -28.84 -21.89
N GLY A 241 5.89 -28.17 -23.00
CA GLY A 241 5.09 -28.21 -24.22
C GLY A 241 3.81 -27.36 -24.19
N TYR A 242 3.58 -26.59 -23.12
CA TYR A 242 2.42 -25.70 -23.01
C TYR A 242 2.69 -24.39 -23.75
N SER A 243 1.61 -23.69 -24.11
CA SER A 243 1.68 -22.40 -24.80
C SER A 243 0.80 -21.36 -24.14
N LEU A 244 1.10 -20.11 -24.45
CA LEU A 244 0.41 -18.92 -23.99
C LEU A 244 -0.21 -18.23 -25.20
N GLU A 245 -1.42 -17.73 -25.05
CA GLU A 245 -2.09 -16.89 -26.05
C GLU A 245 -2.60 -15.63 -25.36
N LEU A 246 -2.40 -14.48 -26.00
CA LEU A 246 -2.85 -13.18 -25.54
C LEU A 246 -3.74 -12.54 -26.60
N ASP A 247 -4.89 -12.04 -26.16
CA ASP A 247 -5.85 -11.31 -26.99
C ASP A 247 -6.13 -9.94 -26.39
N THR A 248 -6.14 -8.90 -27.22
CA THR A 248 -6.38 -7.50 -26.80
C THR A 248 -7.04 -6.71 -27.92
N MET A 249 -7.75 -5.64 -27.55
CA MET A 249 -8.28 -4.65 -28.48
C MET A 249 -7.55 -3.32 -28.27
N ILE A 250 -6.91 -2.78 -29.30
CA ILE A 250 -6.20 -1.49 -29.25
C ILE A 250 -6.72 -0.61 -30.39
N GLY A 251 -7.24 0.57 -30.05
CA GLY A 251 -7.76 1.51 -31.05
C GLY A 251 -8.89 0.94 -31.92
N GLY A 252 -9.66 -0.01 -31.39
CA GLY A 252 -10.74 -0.70 -32.12
C GLY A 252 -10.28 -1.85 -33.04
N LEU A 253 -8.98 -2.18 -33.06
CA LEU A 253 -8.42 -3.31 -33.79
C LEU A 253 -8.05 -4.46 -32.83
N SER A 254 -8.24 -5.70 -33.29
CA SER A 254 -7.89 -6.90 -32.54
C SER A 254 -6.43 -7.29 -32.78
N TYR A 255 -5.72 -7.62 -31.71
CA TYR A 255 -4.36 -8.10 -31.73
C TYR A 255 -4.25 -9.41 -30.95
N HIS A 256 -3.45 -10.33 -31.48
CA HIS A 256 -3.22 -11.66 -30.92
C HIS A 256 -1.72 -11.97 -30.87
N ALA A 257 -1.23 -12.51 -29.76
CA ALA A 257 0.13 -13.02 -29.62
C ALA A 257 0.12 -14.45 -29.10
N LYS A 258 1.10 -15.24 -29.53
CA LYS A 258 1.31 -16.61 -29.07
C LYS A 258 2.78 -16.85 -28.74
N ALA A 259 3.04 -17.53 -27.64
CA ALA A 259 4.38 -17.91 -27.20
C ALA A 259 4.37 -19.28 -26.53
N LYS A 260 5.54 -19.91 -26.37
CA LYS A 260 5.66 -21.05 -25.43
C LYS A 260 5.76 -20.52 -24.01
N VAL A 261 5.39 -21.35 -23.03
CA VAL A 261 5.68 -21.02 -21.63
C VAL A 261 7.19 -20.84 -21.44
N GLY A 262 7.59 -19.75 -20.78
CA GLY A 262 8.99 -19.34 -20.61
C GLY A 262 9.50 -18.37 -21.68
N GLU A 263 8.74 -18.14 -22.76
CA GLU A 263 8.99 -17.09 -23.74
C GLU A 263 7.97 -15.95 -23.56
N PRO A 264 8.35 -14.69 -23.82
CA PRO A 264 7.43 -13.56 -23.67
C PRO A 264 6.40 -13.50 -24.79
N LEU A 265 5.18 -13.09 -24.45
CA LEU A 265 4.18 -12.63 -25.42
C LEU A 265 4.56 -11.23 -25.87
N THR A 266 4.66 -11.00 -27.18
CA THR A 266 5.04 -9.69 -27.74
C THR A 266 4.02 -9.24 -28.79
N LEU A 267 3.57 -8.00 -28.67
CA LEU A 267 2.71 -7.33 -29.64
C LEU A 267 3.35 -6.03 -30.11
N THR A 268 3.41 -5.85 -31.43
CA THR A 268 3.80 -4.59 -32.07
C THR A 268 2.67 -4.15 -32.99
N PRO A 269 1.69 -3.38 -32.48
CA PRO A 269 0.61 -2.84 -33.30
C PRO A 269 1.11 -2.01 -34.48
N GLU A 270 0.44 -2.13 -35.63
CA GLU A 270 0.76 -1.34 -36.84
C GLU A 270 0.52 0.16 -36.67
N THR A 271 -0.39 0.52 -35.75
CA THR A 271 -0.71 1.90 -35.40
C THR A 271 -0.20 2.22 -34.00
N ARG A 272 0.04 3.51 -33.73
CA ARG A 272 0.49 3.96 -32.41
C ARG A 272 -0.53 3.60 -31.35
N ILE A 273 -0.09 2.89 -30.31
CA ILE A 273 -0.93 2.58 -29.15
C ILE A 273 -1.33 3.91 -28.47
N PRO A 274 -2.64 4.16 -28.24
CA PRO A 274 -3.11 5.32 -27.50
C PRO A 274 -2.44 5.40 -26.12
N ALA A 275 -1.83 6.55 -25.83
CA ALA A 275 -1.05 6.75 -24.62
C ALA A 275 -1.95 6.92 -23.39
N TRP A 276 -1.44 6.52 -22.22
CA TRP A 276 -2.01 6.85 -20.93
C TRP A 276 -1.41 8.17 -20.41
N SER A 277 -2.25 9.06 -19.90
CA SER A 277 -1.85 10.31 -19.25
C SER A 277 -2.89 10.75 -18.20
N PRO A 278 -2.58 11.74 -17.35
CA PRO A 278 -3.56 12.25 -16.39
C PRO A 278 -4.85 12.84 -16.99
N THR A 279 -4.76 13.40 -18.21
CA THR A 279 -5.90 13.95 -18.95
C THR A 279 -6.60 12.90 -19.80
N GLU A 280 -5.85 11.90 -20.29
CA GLU A 280 -6.35 10.80 -21.11
C GLU A 280 -5.92 9.45 -20.51
N PRO A 281 -6.58 8.96 -19.44
CA PRO A 281 -6.21 7.72 -18.75
C PRO A 281 -6.64 6.48 -19.55
N THR A 282 -6.08 6.30 -20.74
CA THR A 282 -6.45 5.22 -21.65
C THR A 282 -5.97 3.87 -21.14
N HIS A 283 -6.88 2.88 -21.10
CA HIS A 283 -6.59 1.50 -20.68
C HIS A 283 -6.79 0.54 -21.85
N HIS A 284 -5.89 -0.43 -21.95
CA HIS A 284 -5.99 -1.52 -22.91
C HIS A 284 -6.12 -2.81 -22.13
N ASP A 285 -7.34 -3.34 -22.08
CA ASP A 285 -7.63 -4.62 -21.42
C ASP A 285 -7.20 -5.77 -22.33
N PHE A 286 -6.61 -6.81 -21.75
CA PHE A 286 -6.21 -8.02 -22.45
C PHE A 286 -6.48 -9.28 -21.62
N THR A 287 -6.56 -10.42 -22.29
CA THR A 287 -6.67 -11.74 -21.66
C THR A 287 -5.47 -12.59 -22.01
N ILE A 288 -5.04 -13.44 -21.07
CA ILE A 288 -4.04 -14.48 -21.32
C ILE A 288 -4.65 -15.84 -21.05
N GLU A 289 -4.50 -16.75 -22.00
CA GLU A 289 -4.84 -18.15 -21.88
C GLU A 289 -3.57 -19.01 -21.79
N LEU A 290 -3.56 -19.94 -20.84
CA LEU A 290 -2.58 -21.03 -20.78
C LEU A 290 -3.17 -22.27 -21.43
N LYS A 291 -2.48 -22.81 -22.44
CA LYS A 291 -2.90 -23.98 -23.21
C LYS A 291 -2.00 -25.17 -22.98
N ASP A 292 -2.60 -26.33 -22.77
CA ASP A 292 -1.86 -27.60 -22.66
C ASP A 292 -1.22 -28.01 -24.00
N ALA A 293 -0.47 -29.13 -23.99
CA ALA A 293 0.16 -29.66 -25.19
C ALA A 293 -0.84 -30.13 -26.28
N GLY A 294 -2.11 -30.35 -25.92
CA GLY A 294 -3.20 -30.66 -26.85
C GLY A 294 -3.88 -29.43 -27.43
N GLY A 295 -3.51 -28.22 -26.97
CA GLY A 295 -4.10 -26.95 -27.39
C GLY A 295 -5.37 -26.56 -26.62
N ASN A 296 -5.71 -27.25 -25.53
CA ASN A 296 -6.87 -26.90 -24.72
C ASN A 296 -6.50 -25.81 -23.71
N THR A 297 -7.34 -24.79 -23.57
CA THR A 297 -7.21 -23.77 -22.52
C THR A 297 -7.48 -24.40 -21.15
N ILE A 298 -6.46 -24.38 -20.29
CA ILE A 298 -6.54 -24.93 -18.93
C ILE A 298 -6.65 -23.84 -17.87
N ASP A 299 -6.09 -22.65 -18.13
CA ASP A 299 -6.15 -21.50 -17.24
C ASP A 299 -6.32 -20.21 -18.03
N HIS A 300 -6.94 -19.19 -17.42
CA HIS A 300 -7.07 -17.86 -18.02
C HIS A 300 -7.05 -16.76 -16.96
N VAL A 301 -6.51 -15.61 -17.31
CA VAL A 301 -6.52 -14.39 -16.50
C VAL A 301 -6.81 -13.17 -17.37
N GLY A 302 -7.48 -12.17 -16.80
CA GLY A 302 -7.63 -10.84 -17.42
C GLY A 302 -6.68 -9.82 -16.79
N SER A 303 -6.19 -8.87 -17.57
CA SER A 303 -5.34 -7.79 -17.08
C SER A 303 -5.51 -6.53 -17.96
N TYR A 304 -4.76 -5.48 -17.67
CA TYR A 304 -4.74 -4.26 -18.46
C TYR A 304 -3.36 -3.60 -18.42
N PHE A 305 -3.09 -2.77 -19.41
CA PHE A 305 -1.90 -1.90 -19.40
C PHE A 305 -2.25 -0.47 -19.78
N GLY A 306 -1.42 0.47 -19.32
CA GLY A 306 -1.39 1.85 -19.78
C GLY A 306 -0.08 2.09 -20.53
N PHE A 307 -0.16 2.70 -21.71
CA PHE A 307 1.01 2.89 -22.57
C PHE A 307 1.62 4.28 -22.35
N ARG A 308 2.78 4.37 -21.69
CA ARG A 308 3.41 5.66 -21.37
C ARG A 308 4.91 5.55 -21.15
N SER A 309 5.63 6.66 -21.33
CA SER A 309 7.02 6.83 -20.90
C SER A 309 7.15 7.95 -19.86
N ILE A 310 8.14 7.84 -18.99
CA ILE A 310 8.58 8.88 -18.07
C ILE A 310 10.10 9.04 -18.21
N GLU A 311 10.59 10.27 -18.29
CA GLU A 311 12.02 10.55 -18.36
C GLU A 311 12.36 11.93 -17.78
N ILE A 312 13.64 12.14 -17.49
CA ILE A 312 14.19 13.49 -17.29
C ILE A 312 14.85 13.92 -18.57
N ARG A 313 14.49 15.13 -19.01
CA ARG A 313 15.11 15.77 -20.16
C ARG A 313 15.23 17.26 -19.89
N ARG A 314 16.22 17.89 -20.53
CA ARG A 314 16.30 19.35 -20.55
C ARG A 314 15.22 19.92 -21.48
N ASP A 315 14.53 20.94 -21.01
CA ASP A 315 13.67 21.78 -21.85
C ASP A 315 14.51 22.70 -22.76
N ASP A 316 13.84 23.50 -23.59
CA ASP A 316 14.49 24.44 -24.52
C ASP A 316 15.33 25.52 -23.82
N ALA A 317 15.07 25.77 -22.52
CA ALA A 317 15.86 26.68 -21.69
C ALA A 317 17.06 25.98 -21.02
N GLY A 318 17.25 24.68 -21.28
CA GLY A 318 18.34 23.88 -20.72
C GLY A 318 18.08 23.38 -19.30
N VAL A 319 16.84 23.49 -18.78
CA VAL A 319 16.47 23.10 -17.42
C VAL A 319 15.93 21.67 -17.41
N ASN A 320 16.41 20.83 -16.48
CA ASN A 320 15.90 19.47 -16.32
C ASN A 320 14.43 19.49 -15.86
N ARG A 321 13.53 18.87 -16.63
CA ARG A 321 12.11 18.70 -16.33
C ARG A 321 11.73 17.22 -16.32
N LEU A 322 10.57 16.94 -15.74
CA LEU A 322 9.91 15.64 -15.82
C LEU A 322 9.09 15.61 -17.12
N PHE A 323 9.37 14.65 -17.99
CA PHE A 323 8.67 14.46 -19.25
C PHE A 323 7.81 13.20 -19.21
N LEU A 324 6.52 13.34 -19.52
CA LEU A 324 5.60 12.22 -19.73
C LEU A 324 5.29 12.14 -21.22
N ASN A 325 5.46 10.97 -21.84
CA ASN A 325 5.13 10.74 -23.25
C ASN A 325 5.84 11.69 -24.24
N GLY A 326 7.02 12.21 -23.87
CA GLY A 326 7.80 13.15 -24.67
C GLY A 326 7.45 14.62 -24.47
N GLU A 327 6.50 14.95 -23.59
CA GLU A 327 6.10 16.32 -23.23
C GLU A 327 6.42 16.66 -21.77
N SER A 328 6.86 17.89 -21.51
CA SER A 328 7.15 18.34 -20.14
C SER A 328 5.84 18.45 -19.37
N LEU A 329 5.76 17.76 -18.23
CA LEU A 329 4.57 17.75 -17.38
C LEU A 329 4.95 18.16 -15.96
N PHE A 330 4.43 19.29 -15.51
CA PHE A 330 4.56 19.67 -14.10
C PHE A 330 3.67 18.75 -13.26
N GLN A 331 4.30 17.98 -12.36
CA GLN A 331 3.58 17.06 -11.49
C GLN A 331 3.21 17.79 -10.20
N TYR A 332 1.91 17.89 -9.92
CA TYR A 332 1.38 18.55 -8.73
C TYR A 332 0.40 17.62 -8.02
N GLY A 333 0.69 17.31 -6.76
CA GLY A 333 -0.07 16.34 -5.98
C GLY A 333 -0.09 16.60 -4.49
N PRO A 334 -1.01 15.99 -3.73
CA PRO A 334 -0.92 16.00 -2.28
C PRO A 334 0.00 14.90 -1.76
N LEU A 335 0.52 15.11 -0.56
CA LEU A 335 1.09 14.05 0.27
C LEU A 335 -0.07 13.26 0.89
N ASP A 336 -0.14 11.96 0.62
CA ASP A 336 -1.20 11.08 1.12
C ASP A 336 -0.65 10.08 2.15
N GLN A 337 -1.03 10.28 3.41
CA GLN A 337 -0.67 9.37 4.51
C GLN A 337 -1.36 8.01 4.35
N GLY A 338 -2.60 7.97 3.83
CA GLY A 338 -3.40 6.75 3.76
C GLY A 338 -3.96 6.27 5.11
N TRP A 339 -4.28 7.18 6.03
CA TRP A 339 -4.96 6.84 7.29
C TRP A 339 -6.47 7.11 7.22
N TRP A 340 -7.22 6.27 7.91
CA TRP A 340 -8.67 6.34 8.08
C TRP A 340 -9.01 6.42 9.57
N PRO A 341 -9.91 7.31 10.03
CA PRO A 341 -10.21 7.45 11.46
C PRO A 341 -10.86 6.20 12.05
N ASP A 342 -11.56 5.42 11.23
CA ASP A 342 -12.34 4.25 11.62
C ASP A 342 -11.64 2.92 11.27
N GLY A 343 -10.89 2.86 10.17
CA GLY A 343 -10.17 1.66 9.69
C GLY A 343 -8.64 1.70 9.79
N LEU A 344 -8.04 2.82 10.19
CA LEU A 344 -6.60 3.09 10.20
C LEU A 344 -5.95 2.83 8.83
N TYR A 345 -5.42 1.64 8.59
CA TYR A 345 -4.79 1.28 7.30
C TYR A 345 -5.75 0.88 6.20
N THR A 346 -6.95 0.44 6.58
CA THR A 346 -7.90 -0.16 5.65
C THR A 346 -9.02 0.85 5.42
N ALA A 347 -9.20 1.26 4.17
CA ALA A 347 -10.38 2.06 3.81
C ALA A 347 -11.67 1.26 4.12
N PRO A 348 -12.75 1.92 4.60
CA PRO A 348 -13.99 1.23 4.92
C PRO A 348 -14.60 0.47 3.74
N THR A 349 -14.58 1.09 2.55
CA THR A 349 -15.06 0.53 1.29
C THR A 349 -14.14 0.92 0.13
N ASP A 350 -14.28 0.26 -1.01
CA ASP A 350 -13.56 0.63 -2.24
C ASP A 350 -13.99 2.01 -2.76
N GLU A 351 -15.26 2.39 -2.56
CA GLU A 351 -15.76 3.74 -2.86
C GLU A 351 -15.11 4.81 -1.98
N ALA A 352 -14.86 4.54 -0.70
CA ALA A 352 -14.14 5.46 0.18
C ALA A 352 -12.73 5.71 -0.35
N LEU A 353 -12.03 4.64 -0.70
CA LEU A 353 -10.70 4.68 -1.29
C LEU A 353 -10.68 5.49 -2.61
N LYS A 354 -11.69 5.27 -3.47
CA LYS A 354 -11.86 6.01 -4.73
C LYS A 354 -12.16 7.50 -4.49
N TYR A 355 -12.94 7.82 -3.45
CA TYR A 355 -13.37 9.19 -3.14
C TYR A 355 -12.18 10.13 -2.90
N ASP A 356 -11.19 9.71 -2.11
CA ASP A 356 -9.99 10.52 -1.84
C ASP A 356 -9.27 10.89 -3.16
N LEU A 357 -9.20 9.96 -4.11
CA LEU A 357 -8.59 10.16 -5.43
C LEU A 357 -9.44 11.03 -6.35
N GLU A 358 -10.76 10.88 -6.31
CA GLU A 358 -11.68 11.76 -7.06
C GLU A 358 -11.61 13.20 -6.57
N VAL A 359 -11.56 13.43 -5.26
CA VAL A 359 -11.39 14.77 -4.68
C VAL A 359 -10.05 15.35 -5.09
N THR A 360 -8.97 14.56 -5.02
CA THR A 360 -7.63 14.96 -5.49
C THR A 360 -7.69 15.47 -6.92
N LYS A 361 -8.35 14.75 -7.83
CA LYS A 361 -8.50 15.18 -9.23
C LYS A 361 -9.37 16.43 -9.38
N ARG A 362 -10.47 16.56 -8.62
CA ARG A 362 -11.34 17.76 -8.66
C ARG A 362 -10.65 19.03 -8.17
N LEU A 363 -9.69 18.89 -7.25
CA LEU A 363 -8.85 19.98 -6.75
C LEU A 363 -7.70 20.38 -7.71
N GLY A 364 -7.66 19.83 -8.93
CA GLY A 364 -6.69 20.20 -9.96
C GLY A 364 -5.35 19.48 -9.88
N PHE A 365 -5.19 18.54 -8.94
CA PHE A 365 -3.99 17.71 -8.85
C PHE A 365 -3.97 16.65 -9.96
N ASN A 366 -2.78 16.37 -10.48
CA ASN A 366 -2.53 15.31 -11.48
C ASN A 366 -1.64 14.18 -10.96
N MET A 367 -1.21 14.27 -9.70
CA MET A 367 -0.31 13.35 -9.02
C MET A 367 -0.75 13.17 -7.57
N VAL A 368 -0.35 12.07 -6.93
CA VAL A 368 -0.40 11.86 -5.48
C VAL A 368 0.87 11.15 -5.04
N ARG A 369 1.49 11.60 -3.95
CA ARG A 369 2.63 10.92 -3.34
C ARG A 369 2.13 10.08 -2.17
N LYS A 370 2.25 8.76 -2.27
CA LYS A 370 1.88 7.84 -1.19
C LYS A 370 3.04 7.78 -0.19
N HIS A 371 2.85 8.39 0.97
CA HIS A 371 3.92 8.66 1.92
C HIS A 371 4.15 7.50 2.88
N VAL A 372 5.36 6.94 2.86
CA VAL A 372 5.87 5.82 3.69
C VAL A 372 4.86 4.67 3.95
N LYS A 373 3.98 4.40 2.99
CA LYS A 373 2.93 3.37 3.05
C LYS A 373 2.79 2.72 1.68
N VAL A 374 2.32 1.49 1.62
CA VAL A 374 1.85 0.86 0.38
C VAL A 374 0.36 0.57 0.54
N GLU A 375 -0.46 0.91 -0.46
CA GLU A 375 -1.90 0.65 -0.43
C GLU A 375 -2.25 -0.72 -1.02
N PRO A 376 -3.49 -1.22 -0.84
CA PRO A 376 -3.97 -2.36 -1.63
C PRO A 376 -3.94 -2.04 -3.14
N ALA A 377 -3.75 -3.07 -3.99
CA ALA A 377 -3.71 -2.92 -5.45
C ALA A 377 -4.93 -2.19 -6.06
N ARG A 378 -6.07 -2.20 -5.36
CA ARG A 378 -7.27 -1.42 -5.68
C ARG A 378 -7.02 0.09 -5.73
N TRP A 379 -6.17 0.64 -4.87
CA TRP A 379 -5.82 2.07 -4.87
C TRP A 379 -5.06 2.49 -6.11
N TYR A 380 -4.04 1.71 -6.49
CA TYR A 380 -3.29 1.96 -7.72
C TYR A 380 -4.15 1.76 -8.96
N HIS A 381 -5.07 0.80 -8.94
CA HIS A 381 -6.05 0.64 -10.02
C HIS A 381 -6.94 1.86 -10.20
N TRP A 382 -7.40 2.48 -9.11
CA TRP A 382 -8.13 3.74 -9.22
C TRP A 382 -7.26 4.89 -9.69
N CYS A 383 -5.98 4.96 -9.28
CA CYS A 383 -5.03 5.95 -9.82
C CYS A 383 -4.83 5.76 -11.34
N ASP A 384 -4.68 4.52 -11.79
CA ASP A 384 -4.61 4.18 -13.22
C ASP A 384 -5.87 4.66 -13.94
N LYS A 385 -7.06 4.27 -13.45
CA LYS A 385 -8.37 4.58 -14.06
C LYS A 385 -8.69 6.07 -14.07
N LEU A 386 -8.36 6.78 -13.00
CA LEU A 386 -8.63 8.20 -12.86
C LEU A 386 -7.59 9.07 -13.54
N GLY A 387 -6.40 8.55 -13.89
CA GLY A 387 -5.32 9.37 -14.44
C GLY A 387 -4.67 10.23 -13.37
N LEU A 388 -4.16 9.61 -12.32
CA LEU A 388 -3.31 10.26 -11.32
C LEU A 388 -1.94 9.59 -11.34
N LEU A 389 -0.88 10.40 -11.45
CA LEU A 389 0.49 9.93 -11.30
C LEU A 389 0.75 9.57 -9.84
N VAL A 390 1.62 8.59 -9.60
CA VAL A 390 1.97 8.14 -8.25
C VAL A 390 3.48 8.21 -8.05
N TRP A 391 3.88 8.86 -6.96
CA TRP A 391 5.19 8.68 -6.35
C TRP A 391 5.01 7.73 -5.18
N GLN A 392 5.71 6.58 -5.24
CA GLN A 392 5.54 5.52 -4.27
C GLN A 392 6.73 5.47 -3.31
N ASP A 393 6.47 5.83 -2.05
CA ASP A 393 7.46 5.74 -0.98
C ASP A 393 7.56 4.31 -0.43
N MET A 394 8.78 3.93 -0.06
CA MET A 394 9.02 2.75 0.75
C MET A 394 8.73 3.05 2.23
N PRO A 395 7.99 2.19 2.96
CA PRO A 395 7.93 2.24 4.41
C PRO A 395 9.33 2.24 5.04
N SER A 396 9.55 3.16 5.98
CA SER A 396 10.85 3.39 6.61
C SER A 396 11.08 2.47 7.79
N GLY A 397 12.27 2.38 8.36
CA GLY A 397 12.46 1.60 9.59
C GLY A 397 13.87 1.76 10.11
N ASP A 398 14.14 1.27 11.32
CA ASP A 398 15.44 1.46 11.98
C ASP A 398 15.68 2.96 12.33
N ALA A 399 16.94 3.37 12.51
CA ALA A 399 17.30 4.70 12.99
C ALA A 399 17.07 5.85 11.98
N TYR A 400 17.01 7.07 12.53
CA TYR A 400 16.92 8.35 11.82
C TYR A 400 18.31 9.01 11.66
N ILE A 401 18.51 9.74 10.55
CA ILE A 401 19.63 10.66 10.34
C ILE A 401 19.16 12.04 9.86
N ASN A 402 19.92 13.08 10.21
CA ASN A 402 19.76 14.40 9.59
C ASN A 402 20.69 14.59 8.37
N SER A 403 20.55 15.72 7.68
CA SER A 403 21.30 16.02 6.44
C SER A 403 22.83 16.06 6.60
N GLN A 404 23.36 16.27 7.81
CA GLN A 404 24.80 16.35 8.05
C GLN A 404 25.41 15.02 8.49
N GLN A 405 24.58 14.02 8.79
CA GLN A 405 25.02 12.71 9.24
C GLN A 405 25.23 11.75 8.06
N PRO A 406 26.20 10.82 8.17
CA PRO A 406 26.30 9.72 7.23
C PRO A 406 25.09 8.79 7.35
N ASP A 407 24.86 7.98 6.32
CA ASP A 407 23.86 6.89 6.34
C ASP A 407 24.01 6.00 7.59
N ILE A 408 22.89 5.46 8.07
CA ILE A 408 22.90 4.59 9.25
C ILE A 408 23.72 3.32 8.97
N LYS A 409 24.08 2.60 10.04
CA LYS A 409 24.58 1.23 9.93
C LYS A 409 23.48 0.27 10.33
N ARG A 410 22.90 -0.46 9.37
CA ARG A 410 21.95 -1.53 9.65
C ARG A 410 22.66 -2.81 10.07
N THR A 411 21.98 -3.61 10.88
CA THR A 411 22.36 -5.03 11.06
C THR A 411 22.07 -5.79 9.75
N ALA A 412 22.75 -6.93 9.54
CA ALA A 412 22.50 -7.77 8.36
C ALA A 412 21.02 -8.17 8.21
N GLN A 413 20.35 -8.46 9.33
CA GLN A 413 18.94 -8.82 9.34
C GLN A 413 18.02 -7.64 9.01
N SER A 414 18.34 -6.43 9.48
CA SER A 414 17.59 -5.21 9.16
C SER A 414 17.73 -4.86 7.66
N GLY A 415 18.96 -4.87 7.13
CA GLY A 415 19.22 -4.63 5.71
C GLY A 415 18.52 -5.65 4.80
N TYR A 416 18.59 -6.95 5.15
CA TYR A 416 17.89 -8.00 4.41
C TYR A 416 16.37 -7.81 4.38
N ASN A 417 15.75 -7.43 5.50
CA ASN A 417 14.30 -7.21 5.53
C ASN A 417 13.90 -5.99 4.69
N PHE A 418 14.64 -4.89 4.81
CA PHE A 418 14.39 -3.68 4.02
C PHE A 418 14.46 -3.98 2.52
N GLU A 419 15.54 -4.61 2.04
CA GLU A 419 15.69 -4.94 0.62
C GLU A 419 14.65 -5.94 0.11
N ARG A 420 14.29 -6.94 0.93
CA ARG A 420 13.26 -7.91 0.57
C ARG A 420 11.91 -7.21 0.40
N GLU A 421 11.53 -6.34 1.33
CA GLU A 421 10.24 -5.63 1.27
C GLU A 421 10.23 -4.57 0.16
N LEU A 422 11.34 -3.84 -0.04
CA LEU A 422 11.50 -2.91 -1.16
C LEU A 422 11.38 -3.62 -2.52
N ARG A 423 12.03 -4.78 -2.68
CA ARG A 423 11.90 -5.62 -3.87
C ARG A 423 10.45 -6.02 -4.12
N ARG A 424 9.76 -6.51 -3.09
CA ARG A 424 8.38 -6.97 -3.22
C ARG A 424 7.41 -5.82 -3.51
N MET A 425 7.65 -4.62 -2.98
CA MET A 425 6.90 -3.43 -3.33
C MET A 425 7.04 -3.13 -4.83
N ILE A 426 8.27 -3.05 -5.34
CA ILE A 426 8.52 -2.73 -6.75
C ILE A 426 7.97 -3.82 -7.67
N GLU A 427 8.28 -5.09 -7.40
CA GLU A 427 7.83 -6.22 -8.23
C GLU A 427 6.30 -6.37 -8.18
N GLY A 428 5.68 -6.20 -7.01
CA GLY A 428 4.22 -6.31 -6.84
C GLY A 428 3.43 -5.16 -7.46
N LEU A 429 4.05 -3.99 -7.65
CA LEU A 429 3.42 -2.80 -8.21
C LEU A 429 3.91 -2.45 -9.63
N PHE A 430 4.84 -3.23 -10.19
CA PHE A 430 5.51 -2.96 -11.46
C PHE A 430 4.55 -2.68 -12.63
N ASN A 431 3.39 -3.33 -12.64
CA ASN A 431 2.45 -3.27 -13.76
C ASN A 431 1.57 -2.00 -13.76
N HIS A 432 1.57 -1.21 -12.68
CA HIS A 432 0.72 -0.02 -12.60
C HIS A 432 1.28 1.16 -13.41
N PRO A 433 0.58 1.63 -14.47
CA PRO A 433 1.03 2.76 -15.27
C PRO A 433 1.08 4.07 -14.47
N CYS A 434 0.23 4.24 -13.44
CA CYS A 434 0.21 5.44 -12.62
C CYS A 434 1.54 5.73 -11.91
N ILE A 435 2.27 4.68 -11.51
CA ILE A 435 3.54 4.86 -10.81
C ILE A 435 4.59 5.35 -11.80
N VAL A 436 5.18 6.51 -11.50
CA VAL A 436 6.22 7.16 -12.31
C VAL A 436 7.51 7.40 -11.54
N MET A 437 7.49 7.23 -10.22
CA MET A 437 8.66 7.44 -9.37
C MET A 437 8.66 6.51 -8.15
N TRP A 438 9.84 5.96 -7.84
CA TRP A 438 10.13 5.21 -6.62
C TRP A 438 10.91 6.07 -5.64
N VAL A 439 10.49 6.06 -4.37
CA VAL A 439 11.10 6.86 -3.30
C VAL A 439 11.55 5.93 -2.16
N PRO A 440 12.79 5.39 -2.18
CA PRO A 440 13.28 4.46 -1.15
C PRO A 440 13.40 5.06 0.26
N TYR A 441 13.56 6.38 0.40
CA TYR A 441 13.74 7.06 1.68
C TYR A 441 13.01 8.39 1.75
N ASN A 442 12.68 8.82 2.97
CA ASN A 442 12.13 10.14 3.24
C ASN A 442 12.89 10.76 4.40
N GLU A 443 13.41 11.98 4.22
CA GLU A 443 13.97 12.82 5.29
C GLU A 443 15.04 12.15 6.18
N GLY A 444 15.79 11.16 5.67
CA GLY A 444 16.78 10.42 6.47
C GLY A 444 16.22 9.27 7.31
N TRP A 445 14.94 8.91 7.16
CA TRP A 445 14.30 7.84 7.92
C TRP A 445 14.76 6.48 7.39
N GLY A 446 15.49 5.74 8.22
CA GLY A 446 16.03 4.43 7.84
C GLY A 446 17.07 4.46 6.73
N GLN A 447 17.57 5.64 6.36
CA GLN A 447 18.41 5.85 5.19
C GLN A 447 19.77 5.16 5.33
N TRP A 448 20.00 4.14 4.50
CA TRP A 448 21.13 3.22 4.57
C TRP A 448 21.66 2.90 3.18
N GLU A 449 22.97 3.06 2.96
CA GLU A 449 23.63 2.73 1.68
C GLU A 449 22.89 3.30 0.46
N THR A 450 22.50 4.58 0.52
CA THR A 450 21.55 5.19 -0.44
C THR A 450 21.98 4.98 -1.89
N ALA A 451 23.27 5.13 -2.21
CA ALA A 451 23.78 4.89 -3.56
C ALA A 451 23.54 3.47 -4.07
N ARG A 452 23.79 2.46 -3.23
CA ARG A 452 23.56 1.07 -3.61
C ARG A 452 22.06 0.77 -3.71
N ILE A 453 21.25 1.35 -2.85
CA ILE A 453 19.79 1.16 -2.89
C ILE A 453 19.16 1.80 -4.12
N VAL A 454 19.63 2.98 -4.56
CA VAL A 454 19.20 3.58 -5.83
C VAL A 454 19.53 2.66 -7.02
N GLU A 455 20.74 2.11 -7.07
CA GLU A 455 21.11 1.14 -8.12
C GLU A 455 20.32 -0.17 -8.02
N PHE A 456 20.00 -0.61 -6.80
CA PHE A 456 19.14 -1.76 -6.57
C PHE A 456 17.74 -1.52 -7.14
N VAL A 457 17.13 -0.36 -6.87
CA VAL A 457 15.83 0.04 -7.44
C VAL A 457 15.89 0.08 -8.97
N ARG A 458 16.91 0.74 -9.56
CA ARG A 458 17.10 0.80 -11.03
C ARG A 458 17.28 -0.58 -11.66
N GLY A 459 17.92 -1.51 -10.95
CA GLY A 459 18.07 -2.90 -11.40
C GLY A 459 16.79 -3.72 -11.37
N LEU A 460 15.81 -3.34 -10.52
CA LEU A 460 14.48 -3.95 -10.49
C LEU A 460 13.57 -3.35 -11.56
N ASP A 461 13.61 -2.02 -11.69
CA ASP A 461 12.78 -1.25 -12.59
C ASP A 461 13.51 -0.02 -13.13
N SER A 462 13.91 -0.10 -14.40
CA SER A 462 14.54 1.00 -15.13
C SER A 462 13.54 1.88 -15.89
N THR A 463 12.24 1.61 -15.78
CA THR A 463 11.18 2.31 -16.55
C THR A 463 10.59 3.51 -15.80
N ARG A 464 11.05 3.75 -14.56
CA ARG A 464 10.57 4.79 -13.65
C ARG A 464 11.72 5.58 -13.07
N LEU A 465 11.43 6.80 -12.60
CA LEU A 465 12.40 7.66 -11.95
C LEU A 465 12.64 7.21 -10.50
N VAL A 466 13.79 7.60 -9.94
CA VAL A 466 14.14 7.33 -8.54
C VAL A 466 14.50 8.64 -7.83
N ASP A 467 13.73 8.97 -6.79
CA ASP A 467 14.07 10.01 -5.83
C ASP A 467 14.79 9.36 -4.64
N ASN A 468 16.10 9.60 -4.51
CA ASN A 468 16.97 8.83 -3.62
C ASN A 468 16.56 8.94 -2.14
N THR A 469 16.08 10.10 -1.73
CA THR A 469 15.51 10.42 -0.44
C THR A 469 14.72 11.71 -0.63
N SER A 470 13.43 11.63 -0.39
CA SER A 470 12.60 12.82 -0.49
C SER A 470 12.97 13.80 0.62
N GLY A 471 13.26 15.03 0.22
CA GLY A 471 13.65 16.13 1.08
C GLY A 471 15.07 16.03 1.62
N TRP A 472 15.19 16.14 2.95
CA TRP A 472 16.48 16.26 3.64
C TRP A 472 17.38 15.04 3.41
N ALA A 473 18.68 15.19 3.72
CA ALA A 473 19.69 14.13 3.62
C ALA A 473 19.99 13.56 2.20
N ASP A 474 19.73 14.34 1.14
CA ASP A 474 20.17 14.04 -0.23
C ASP A 474 21.64 13.56 -0.30
N ARG A 475 21.87 12.59 -1.19
CA ARG A 475 23.20 12.03 -1.52
C ARG A 475 23.68 12.36 -2.93
N ASN A 476 23.03 13.32 -3.60
CA ASN A 476 23.40 13.81 -4.93
C ASN A 476 23.45 12.70 -5.99
N ILE A 477 22.42 11.86 -5.98
CA ILE A 477 22.23 10.68 -6.85
C ILE A 477 20.74 10.54 -7.16
N GLY A 478 20.38 9.62 -8.05
CA GLY A 478 19.01 9.48 -8.51
C GLY A 478 18.66 10.54 -9.55
N ASP A 479 17.37 10.66 -9.82
CA ASP A 479 16.83 11.49 -10.90
C ASP A 479 16.41 12.88 -10.39
N VAL A 480 16.14 13.01 -9.09
CA VAL A 480 15.51 14.18 -8.50
C VAL A 480 16.37 14.79 -7.38
N LEU A 481 16.37 16.12 -7.31
CA LEU A 481 16.76 16.86 -6.11
C LEU A 481 15.47 17.35 -5.44
N ASP A 482 15.12 16.71 -4.34
CA ASP A 482 13.90 17.01 -3.59
C ASP A 482 14.16 17.98 -2.43
N ILE A 483 13.35 19.03 -2.36
CA ILE A 483 13.40 20.09 -1.35
C ILE A 483 12.09 20.10 -0.54
N HIS A 484 12.23 19.94 0.77
CA HIS A 484 11.14 20.19 1.73
C HIS A 484 11.22 21.63 2.27
N SER A 485 10.09 22.33 2.27
CA SER A 485 10.00 23.69 2.78
C SER A 485 8.59 24.04 3.27
N TYR A 486 8.47 24.53 4.50
CA TYR A 486 7.17 24.89 5.06
C TYR A 486 7.14 26.33 5.58
N PRO A 487 6.01 27.05 5.42
CA PRO A 487 4.87 26.65 4.60
C PRO A 487 5.08 26.94 3.11
N ALA A 488 5.84 27.98 2.77
CA ALA A 488 5.99 28.42 1.38
C ALA A 488 6.93 27.49 0.58
N PRO A 489 6.62 27.23 -0.71
CA PRO A 489 7.48 26.44 -1.57
C PRO A 489 8.81 27.16 -1.81
N ARG A 490 9.88 26.40 -2.06
CA ARG A 490 11.23 26.92 -2.21
C ARG A 490 11.97 26.23 -3.35
N ILE A 491 12.87 26.99 -3.97
CA ILE A 491 13.96 26.44 -4.78
C ILE A 491 15.26 27.06 -4.32
N ASP A 492 16.23 26.22 -3.96
CA ASP A 492 17.54 26.68 -3.49
C ASP A 492 18.48 26.92 -4.67
N LYS A 493 18.58 25.94 -5.56
CA LYS A 493 19.39 25.97 -6.79
C LYS A 493 18.82 25.00 -7.82
N LEU A 494 19.21 25.19 -9.08
CA LEU A 494 19.07 24.16 -10.10
C LEU A 494 20.18 23.12 -9.98
N ASP A 495 19.92 21.93 -10.52
CA ASP A 495 20.88 20.83 -10.61
C ASP A 495 21.14 20.53 -12.09
N ASP A 496 22.40 20.31 -12.45
CA ASP A 496 22.81 20.10 -13.85
C ASP A 496 22.32 18.75 -14.41
N THR A 497 22.05 17.79 -13.52
CA THR A 497 21.75 16.39 -13.87
C THR A 497 20.36 15.94 -13.44
N ARG A 498 19.80 16.54 -12.39
CA ARG A 498 18.53 16.14 -11.79
C ARG A 498 17.44 17.18 -11.99
N ALA A 499 16.19 16.73 -12.03
CA ALA A 499 15.05 17.64 -11.94
C ALA A 499 14.93 18.13 -10.49
N VAL A 500 14.72 19.43 -10.30
CA VAL A 500 14.52 19.99 -8.95
C VAL A 500 13.04 20.05 -8.64
N VAL A 501 12.64 19.49 -7.50
CA VAL A 501 11.24 19.41 -7.08
C VAL A 501 11.10 19.98 -5.67
N ASN A 502 9.88 20.40 -5.34
CA ASN A 502 9.53 20.72 -3.97
C ASN A 502 8.62 19.61 -3.41
N GLY A 503 9.20 18.50 -2.95
CA GLY A 503 8.48 17.27 -2.61
C GLY A 503 7.76 17.27 -1.29
N GLU A 504 7.85 18.35 -0.49
CA GLU A 504 6.84 18.74 0.51
C GLU A 504 6.82 20.27 0.74
N PHE A 505 5.62 20.87 0.70
CA PHE A 505 5.35 22.22 1.21
C PHE A 505 3.91 22.37 1.71
N GLY A 506 3.59 23.56 2.22
CA GLY A 506 2.25 23.90 2.68
C GLY A 506 2.07 23.65 4.17
N GLY A 507 1.17 22.73 4.52
CA GLY A 507 0.85 22.49 5.92
C GLY A 507 -0.03 23.59 6.53
N LEU A 508 -0.95 24.14 5.75
CA LEU A 508 -1.88 25.18 6.18
C LEU A 508 -3.02 24.54 6.99
N GLY A 509 -3.03 24.80 8.30
CA GLY A 509 -3.95 24.20 9.25
C GLY A 509 -5.24 24.99 9.45
N LEU A 510 -6.36 24.29 9.55
CA LEU A 510 -7.67 24.83 9.94
C LEU A 510 -8.38 23.82 10.84
N PRO A 511 -8.31 23.96 12.17
CA PRO A 511 -9.05 23.11 13.09
C PRO A 511 -10.57 23.34 12.92
N MET A 512 -11.33 22.30 12.57
CA MET A 512 -12.78 22.40 12.38
C MET A 512 -13.53 21.65 13.47
N LYS A 513 -14.21 22.38 14.36
CA LYS A 513 -14.99 21.81 15.46
C LYS A 513 -16.01 20.79 14.93
N GLY A 514 -16.06 19.61 15.56
CA GLY A 514 -16.91 18.49 15.15
C GLY A 514 -16.23 17.50 14.19
N HIS A 515 -15.05 17.85 13.67
CA HIS A 515 -14.27 17.01 12.74
C HIS A 515 -12.83 16.77 13.23
N LEU A 516 -12.57 16.94 14.53
CA LEU A 516 -11.25 16.78 15.13
C LEU A 516 -11.12 15.39 15.76
N TRP A 517 -9.97 14.75 15.57
CA TRP A 517 -9.63 13.52 16.28
C TRP A 517 -9.42 13.76 17.79
N GLN A 518 -8.84 14.93 18.13
CA GLN A 518 -8.59 15.35 19.50
C GLN A 518 -8.99 16.83 19.69
N GLU A 519 -9.49 17.18 20.87
CA GLU A 519 -10.01 18.53 21.16
C GLU A 519 -8.91 19.60 21.33
N LYS A 520 -7.68 19.19 21.63
CA LYS A 520 -6.53 20.06 21.92
C LYS A 520 -5.27 19.56 21.24
N ASP A 521 -4.24 20.39 21.24
CA ASP A 521 -2.91 20.05 20.71
C ASP A 521 -2.92 19.65 19.21
N ASN A 522 -3.94 20.10 18.48
CA ASN A 522 -3.99 20.02 17.03
C ASN A 522 -3.01 21.02 16.43
N TRP A 523 -2.34 20.64 15.35
CA TRP A 523 -1.32 21.48 14.76
C TRP A 523 -1.32 21.44 13.24
N GLY A 524 -0.74 22.50 12.68
CA GLY A 524 -0.33 22.62 11.29
C GLY A 524 0.84 23.61 11.25
N TYR A 525 1.57 23.67 10.15
CA TYR A 525 2.72 24.57 10.02
C TYR A 525 2.32 26.05 10.05
N ARG A 526 1.07 26.35 9.67
CA ARG A 526 0.45 27.66 9.87
C ARG A 526 -1.07 27.54 10.05
N THR A 527 -1.61 28.09 11.14
CA THR A 527 -3.04 27.96 11.47
C THR A 527 -3.88 29.14 10.97
N TYR A 528 -5.10 28.84 10.53
CA TYR A 528 -6.14 29.79 10.11
C TYR A 528 -7.42 29.53 10.88
N GLU A 529 -8.29 30.55 10.94
CA GLU A 529 -9.55 30.50 11.70
C GLU A 529 -10.79 30.30 10.81
N THR A 530 -10.67 30.54 9.50
CA THR A 530 -11.79 30.46 8.56
C THR A 530 -11.39 29.80 7.24
N GLN A 531 -12.35 29.15 6.58
CA GLN A 531 -12.19 28.57 5.24
C GLN A 531 -11.73 29.61 4.21
N ALA A 532 -12.27 30.83 4.27
CA ALA A 532 -11.89 31.91 3.36
C ALA A 532 -10.41 32.30 3.53
N ALA A 533 -9.94 32.50 4.77
CA ALA A 533 -8.55 32.85 5.03
C ALA A 533 -7.58 31.71 4.65
N LEU A 534 -7.97 30.45 4.89
CA LEU A 534 -7.19 29.29 4.44
C LEU A 534 -7.09 29.25 2.91
N THR A 535 -8.22 29.43 2.22
CA THR A 535 -8.27 29.43 0.75
C THR A 535 -7.42 30.56 0.16
N ASP A 536 -7.52 31.78 0.70
CA ASP A 536 -6.70 32.91 0.26
C ASP A 536 -5.20 32.61 0.42
N ALA A 537 -4.80 32.01 1.55
CA ALA A 537 -3.42 31.63 1.78
C ALA A 537 -2.93 30.55 0.82
N TYR A 538 -3.75 29.54 0.54
CA TYR A 538 -3.43 28.49 -0.44
C TYR A 538 -3.25 29.06 -1.85
N CYS A 539 -4.21 29.87 -2.33
CA CYS A 539 -4.11 30.49 -3.65
C CYS A 539 -2.87 31.39 -3.78
N ASN A 540 -2.54 32.18 -2.74
CA ASN A 540 -1.33 33.01 -2.74
C ASN A 540 -0.07 32.15 -2.83
N MET A 541 -0.03 31.03 -2.10
CA MET A 541 1.10 30.11 -2.09
C MET A 541 1.27 29.38 -3.44
N LEU A 542 0.17 29.06 -4.14
CA LEU A 542 0.25 28.56 -5.51
C LEU A 542 0.71 29.61 -6.52
N GLY A 543 0.36 30.89 -6.30
CA GLY A 543 0.96 31.99 -7.05
C GLY A 543 2.49 32.05 -6.91
N ASP A 544 3.01 31.77 -5.71
CA ASP A 544 4.46 31.65 -5.48
C ASP A 544 5.03 30.41 -6.17
N LEU A 545 4.38 29.25 -6.06
CA LEU A 545 4.80 28.03 -6.74
C LEU A 545 4.88 28.24 -8.26
N HIS A 546 3.89 28.88 -8.88
CA HIS A 546 3.87 29.15 -10.31
C HIS A 546 5.09 29.96 -10.78
N ARG A 547 5.53 30.95 -9.98
CA ARG A 547 6.76 31.69 -10.25
C ARG A 547 7.99 30.78 -10.18
N LEU A 548 8.01 29.81 -9.27
CA LEU A 548 9.09 28.84 -9.14
C LEU A 548 9.12 27.82 -10.28
N VAL A 549 7.96 27.44 -10.84
CA VAL A 549 7.89 26.61 -12.05
C VAL A 549 8.64 27.29 -13.21
N GLY A 550 8.42 28.59 -13.39
CA GLY A 550 9.15 29.41 -14.36
C GLY A 550 10.65 29.52 -14.09
N ARG A 551 11.10 29.27 -12.85
CA ARG A 551 12.52 29.22 -12.45
C ARG A 551 13.14 27.83 -12.49
N GLY A 552 12.36 26.80 -12.83
CA GLY A 552 12.88 25.45 -13.06
C GLY A 552 12.37 24.36 -12.12
N VAL A 553 11.49 24.67 -11.15
CA VAL A 553 10.85 23.60 -10.35
C VAL A 553 10.00 22.72 -11.26
N ALA A 554 10.20 21.40 -11.18
CA ALA A 554 9.61 20.42 -12.10
C ALA A 554 8.40 19.66 -11.51
N ALA A 555 8.27 19.64 -10.19
CA ALA A 555 7.12 19.07 -9.49
C ALA A 555 6.98 19.69 -8.10
N ALA A 556 5.80 19.54 -7.50
CA ALA A 556 5.58 19.91 -6.11
C ALA A 556 4.52 19.03 -5.43
N VAL A 557 4.70 18.81 -4.11
CA VAL A 557 3.78 18.02 -3.30
C VAL A 557 3.26 18.85 -2.13
N TYR A 558 1.96 19.06 -2.07
CA TYR A 558 1.30 19.80 -1.00
C TYR A 558 0.95 18.87 0.18
N THR A 559 1.37 19.21 1.39
CA THR A 559 0.95 18.50 2.61
C THR A 559 -0.40 19.07 3.08
N GLN A 560 -1.50 18.30 3.11
CA GLN A 560 -1.69 16.88 2.75
C GLN A 560 -3.14 16.55 2.34
N THR A 561 -3.45 15.33 1.88
CA THR A 561 -4.80 14.94 1.40
C THR A 561 -5.89 15.14 2.46
N THR A 562 -5.69 14.61 3.66
CA THR A 562 -6.64 14.68 4.78
C THR A 562 -5.92 15.08 6.06
N ASP A 563 -6.66 15.66 7.00
CA ASP A 563 -6.21 15.72 8.39
C ASP A 563 -5.95 14.29 8.88
N VAL A 564 -4.96 14.08 9.74
CA VAL A 564 -4.67 12.76 10.32
C VAL A 564 -4.35 12.93 11.79
N GLU A 565 -5.22 12.37 12.63
CA GLU A 565 -5.14 12.49 14.08
C GLU A 565 -4.93 13.94 14.56
N GLY A 566 -3.75 14.28 15.11
CA GLY A 566 -3.43 15.64 15.57
C GLY A 566 -3.01 16.62 14.47
N GLU A 567 -2.75 16.15 13.25
CA GLU A 567 -2.39 17.00 12.10
C GLU A 567 -3.63 17.51 11.38
N VAL A 568 -3.87 18.82 11.43
CA VAL A 568 -5.09 19.46 10.92
C VAL A 568 -4.84 20.37 9.71
N ASN A 569 -3.88 19.99 8.88
CA ASN A 569 -3.42 20.68 7.67
C ASN A 569 -3.82 19.98 6.34
N GLY A 570 -4.77 19.07 6.38
CA GLY A 570 -5.31 18.40 5.21
C GLY A 570 -6.18 19.29 4.32
N LEU A 571 -6.35 18.88 3.06
CA LEU A 571 -7.35 19.45 2.14
C LEU A 571 -8.78 19.14 2.62
N MET A 572 -8.96 17.95 3.20
CA MET A 572 -10.21 17.49 3.82
C MET A 572 -10.02 17.22 5.31
N THR A 573 -11.11 17.24 6.07
CA THR A 573 -11.11 16.74 7.46
C THR A 573 -10.84 15.23 7.50
N TYR A 574 -10.41 14.70 8.66
CA TYR A 574 -9.98 13.30 8.77
C TYR A 574 -11.11 12.30 8.49
N ASP A 575 -12.36 12.67 8.83
CA ASP A 575 -13.58 11.93 8.51
C ASP A 575 -14.09 12.12 7.08
N ARG A 576 -13.38 12.91 6.24
CA ARG A 576 -13.78 13.31 4.89
C ARG A 576 -15.15 14.02 4.86
N GLY A 577 -15.61 14.55 5.98
CA GLY A 577 -16.91 15.22 6.09
C GLY A 577 -16.92 16.61 5.46
N VAL A 578 -15.77 17.30 5.43
CA VAL A 578 -15.66 18.67 4.93
C VAL A 578 -14.39 18.86 4.09
N LEU A 579 -14.55 19.47 2.93
CA LEU A 579 -13.45 20.08 2.19
C LEU A 579 -13.13 21.45 2.81
N LYS A 580 -11.89 21.63 3.27
CA LYS A 580 -11.48 22.73 4.15
C LYS A 580 -11.24 24.05 3.41
N MET A 581 -11.17 24.01 2.09
CA MET A 581 -11.02 25.16 1.20
C MET A 581 -12.20 25.27 0.24
N ASP A 582 -12.36 26.43 -0.38
CA ASP A 582 -13.28 26.58 -1.51
C ASP A 582 -12.74 25.78 -2.71
N GLU A 583 -13.49 24.76 -3.14
CA GLU A 583 -13.05 23.82 -4.18
C GLU A 583 -12.72 24.51 -5.51
N ALA A 584 -13.59 25.42 -5.95
CA ALA A 584 -13.44 26.09 -7.24
C ALA A 584 -12.21 27.01 -7.26
N ARG A 585 -11.97 27.74 -6.18
CA ARG A 585 -10.80 28.59 -6.04
C ARG A 585 -9.51 27.79 -5.87
N ALA A 586 -9.55 26.69 -5.12
CA ALA A 586 -8.39 25.83 -4.93
C ALA A 586 -8.00 25.11 -6.23
N ALA A 587 -8.98 24.63 -7.01
CA ALA A 587 -8.74 23.96 -8.29
C ALA A 587 -8.29 24.90 -9.42
N ALA A 588 -8.71 26.17 -9.37
CA ALA A 588 -8.35 27.17 -10.38
C ALA A 588 -6.97 27.83 -10.14
N ALA A 589 -6.49 27.82 -8.90
CA ALA A 589 -5.18 28.33 -8.53
C ALA A 589 -4.07 27.36 -8.96
#